data_AF-A0A536Z3L5-F1
#
_entry.id   AF-A0A536Z3L5-F1
#
_cell.length_a   1.000
_cell.length_b   1.000
_cell.length_c   1.000
_cell.angle_alpha   90.00
_cell.angle_beta   90.00
_cell.angle_gamma   90.00
#
_symmetry.space_group_name_H-M   'P 1'
#
loop_
_entity.id
_entity.type
_entity.pdbx_description
1 polymer ?
#
loop_
_entity_poly.entity_id
_entity_poly.type
_entity_poly.pdbx_seq_one_letter_code
_entity_poly.pdbx_strand_id
1 'polypeptide(L)'
;MLALGYSLDALRRFITDEGAGLDLAYVGERLAGFAAYYRPGLPDELKLDKLYVHQDFHGRGVGRRLIASMEAAALAQHRATLILNVNKHNVQAIRAYERNGFLVREAVVVDIGSGFVMDDYVMAKRLA
;
A
#
# COMPACT_ATOMS: atom_id res chain seq x y z
N MET A 1 4.25 1.50 18.88
CA MET A 1 3.63 1.13 17.59
C MET A 1 3.53 2.30 16.62
N LEU A 2 2.81 3.40 16.93
CA LEU A 2 2.64 4.52 15.98
C LEU A 2 3.97 5.18 15.56
N ALA A 3 4.89 5.41 16.51
CA ALA A 3 6.19 6.02 16.22
C ALA A 3 7.05 5.23 15.20
N LEU A 4 6.80 3.91 15.05
CA LEU A 4 7.55 3.07 14.10
C LEU A 4 7.18 3.34 12.64
N GLY A 5 5.95 3.79 12.37
CA GLY A 5 5.44 3.95 10.99
C GLY A 5 4.77 5.29 10.68
N TYR A 6 4.59 6.15 11.69
CA TYR A 6 3.88 7.43 11.59
C TYR A 6 4.62 8.59 12.29
N SER A 7 5.87 8.40 12.72
CA SER A 7 6.70 9.55 13.10
C SER A 7 6.94 10.46 11.89
N LEU A 8 7.28 11.73 12.12
CA LEU A 8 7.61 12.66 11.05
C LEU A 8 8.72 12.08 10.16
N ASP A 9 9.76 11.48 10.76
CA ASP A 9 10.86 10.85 10.03
C ASP A 9 10.37 9.67 9.20
N ALA A 10 9.53 8.79 9.75
CA ALA A 10 8.97 7.67 9.00
C ALA A 10 8.14 8.12 7.79
N LEU A 11 7.32 9.16 7.96
CA LEU A 11 6.48 9.69 6.88
C LEU A 11 7.29 10.45 5.83
N ARG A 12 8.33 11.19 6.26
CA ARG A 12 9.19 11.99 5.36
C ARG A 12 9.89 11.13 4.32
N ARG A 13 10.23 9.89 4.68
CA ARG A 13 10.89 8.93 3.78
C ARG A 13 10.10 8.66 2.51
N PHE A 14 8.77 8.68 2.56
CA PHE A 14 7.94 8.52 1.36
C PHE A 14 8.07 9.68 0.36
N ILE A 15 8.67 10.80 0.78
CA ILE A 15 8.84 12.00 -0.03
C ILE A 15 10.31 12.17 -0.44
N THR A 16 11.24 11.80 0.45
CA THR A 16 12.67 12.08 0.26
C THR A 16 13.49 10.91 -0.25
N ASP A 17 13.09 9.67 0.04
CA ASP A 17 13.89 8.50 -0.30
C ASP A 17 13.70 8.14 -1.78
N GLU A 18 14.79 7.79 -2.45
CA GLU A 18 14.72 7.41 -3.86
C GLU A 18 13.93 6.11 -4.05
N GLY A 19 12.93 6.16 -4.95
CA GLY A 19 12.01 5.06 -5.22
C GLY A 19 10.92 4.86 -4.16
N ALA A 20 10.77 5.81 -3.26
CA ALA A 20 9.56 5.97 -2.47
C ALA A 20 8.64 7.04 -3.10
N GLY A 21 7.38 7.05 -2.68
CA GLY A 21 6.41 8.05 -3.10
C GLY A 21 5.21 8.15 -2.17
N LEU A 22 4.58 9.32 -2.19
CA LEU A 22 3.34 9.63 -1.50
C LEU A 22 2.39 10.33 -2.48
N ASP A 23 1.42 9.58 -2.98
CA ASP A 23 0.40 10.07 -3.90
C ASP A 23 -0.83 10.54 -3.13
N LEU A 24 -1.33 11.73 -3.46
CA LEU A 24 -2.55 12.28 -2.88
C LEU A 24 -3.68 12.27 -3.91
N ALA A 25 -4.85 11.78 -3.51
CA ALA A 25 -6.05 11.81 -4.35
C ALA A 25 -7.02 12.90 -3.87
N TYR A 26 -7.37 13.80 -4.78
CA TYR A 26 -8.35 14.87 -4.55
C TYR A 26 -9.64 14.63 -5.35
N VAL A 27 -10.77 14.95 -4.75
CA VAL A 27 -12.08 15.03 -5.42
C VAL A 27 -12.56 16.47 -5.29
N GLY A 28 -12.43 17.24 -6.38
CA GLY A 28 -12.44 18.69 -6.30
C GLY A 28 -11.26 19.19 -5.46
N GLU A 29 -11.52 20.05 -4.48
CA GLU A 29 -10.49 20.56 -3.55
C GLU A 29 -10.34 19.70 -2.29
N ARG A 30 -11.16 18.66 -2.11
CA ARG A 30 -11.14 17.81 -0.91
C ARG A 30 -10.15 16.66 -1.08
N LEU A 31 -9.25 16.51 -0.12
CA LEU A 31 -8.40 15.31 -0.01
C LEU A 31 -9.29 14.09 0.27
N ALA A 32 -9.33 13.16 -0.67
CA ALA A 32 -10.15 11.96 -0.63
C ALA A 32 -9.39 10.72 -0.19
N GLY A 33 -8.06 10.72 -0.29
CA GLY A 33 -7.21 9.61 0.12
C GLY A 33 -5.75 9.81 -0.26
N PHE A 34 -4.92 8.84 0.10
CA PHE A 34 -3.52 8.81 -0.28
C PHE A 34 -3.00 7.37 -0.41
N ALA A 35 -1.90 7.23 -1.15
CA ALA A 35 -1.11 6.01 -1.19
C ALA A 35 0.36 6.31 -0.93
N ALA A 36 1.02 5.49 -0.10
CA ALA A 36 2.45 5.57 0.15
C ALA A 36 3.12 4.25 -0.25
N TYR A 37 4.27 4.36 -0.91
CA TYR A 37 5.00 3.21 -1.42
C TYR A 37 6.50 3.40 -1.33
N TYR A 38 7.24 2.28 -1.37
CA TYR A 38 8.69 2.29 -1.37
C TYR A 38 9.26 1.03 -2.03
N ARG A 39 10.53 1.08 -2.42
CA ARG A 39 11.28 -0.10 -2.89
C ARG A 39 11.67 -0.97 -1.69
N PRO A 40 11.15 -2.20 -1.56
CA PRO A 40 11.66 -3.14 -0.58
C PRO A 40 13.05 -3.65 -1.02
N GLY A 41 13.69 -4.50 -0.21
CA GLY A 41 15.01 -5.06 -0.54
C GLY A 41 15.04 -5.98 -1.76
N LEU A 42 13.88 -6.44 -2.27
CA LEU A 42 13.81 -7.30 -3.44
C LEU A 42 13.76 -6.48 -4.75
N PRO A 43 14.57 -6.84 -5.76
CA PRO A 43 14.79 -5.99 -6.93
C PRO A 43 13.64 -5.97 -7.96
N ASP A 44 12.60 -6.78 -7.83
CA ASP A 44 11.46 -6.74 -8.79
C ASP A 44 10.19 -6.14 -8.17
N GLU A 45 10.28 -5.68 -6.93
CA GLU A 45 9.10 -5.34 -6.15
C GLU A 45 8.98 -3.84 -5.87
N LEU A 46 7.74 -3.37 -5.81
CA LEU A 46 7.38 -2.10 -5.19
C LEU A 46 6.34 -2.38 -4.11
N LYS A 47 6.58 -1.88 -2.91
CA LYS A 47 5.74 -2.12 -1.74
C LYS A 47 4.69 -1.03 -1.61
N LEU A 48 3.42 -1.41 -1.67
CA LEU A 48 2.32 -0.60 -1.14
C LEU A 48 2.31 -0.73 0.39
N ASP A 49 2.63 0.39 1.05
CA ASP A 49 2.76 0.45 2.50
C ASP A 49 1.49 1.01 3.17
N LYS A 50 0.92 2.06 2.56
CA LYS A 50 -0.29 2.72 3.08
C LYS A 50 -1.23 3.01 1.92
N LEU A 51 -2.49 2.62 2.04
CA LEU A 51 -3.56 3.02 1.14
C LEU A 51 -4.79 3.34 1.97
N TYR A 52 -5.14 4.62 2.01
CA TYR A 52 -6.29 5.09 2.77
C TYR A 52 -7.18 5.94 1.88
N VAL A 53 -8.48 5.66 1.94
CA VAL A 53 -9.52 6.47 1.30
C VAL A 53 -10.49 6.88 2.40
N HIS A 54 -10.79 8.16 2.46
CA HIS A 54 -11.77 8.69 3.40
C HIS A 54 -13.16 8.11 3.10
N GLN A 55 -13.89 7.73 4.14
CA GLN A 55 -15.15 6.95 4.04
C GLN A 55 -16.19 7.58 3.10
N ASP A 56 -16.35 8.92 3.12
CA ASP A 56 -17.25 9.66 2.23
C ASP A 56 -17.01 9.38 0.73
N PHE A 57 -15.80 8.97 0.37
CA PHE A 57 -15.35 8.72 -1.00
C PHE A 57 -15.21 7.23 -1.34
N HIS A 58 -15.61 6.33 -0.42
CA HIS A 58 -15.68 4.90 -0.72
C HIS A 58 -16.69 4.62 -1.84
N GLY A 59 -16.45 3.55 -2.61
CA GLY A 59 -17.30 3.19 -3.75
C GLY A 59 -17.16 4.09 -4.99
N ARG A 60 -16.38 5.18 -4.93
CA ARG A 60 -16.19 6.12 -6.05
C ARG A 60 -14.96 5.85 -6.92
N GLY A 61 -14.31 4.71 -6.70
CA GLY A 61 -13.12 4.30 -7.46
C GLY A 61 -11.80 5.00 -7.07
N VAL A 62 -11.76 5.80 -5.99
CA VAL A 62 -10.54 6.51 -5.54
C VAL A 62 -9.39 5.53 -5.27
N GLY A 63 -9.63 4.48 -4.50
CA GLY A 63 -8.59 3.47 -4.18
C GLY A 63 -8.05 2.77 -5.44
N ARG A 64 -8.92 2.48 -6.42
CA ARG A 64 -8.49 1.90 -7.71
C ARG A 64 -7.57 2.84 -8.48
N ARG A 65 -7.85 4.15 -8.49
CA ARG A 65 -7.00 5.14 -9.18
C ARG A 65 -5.66 5.31 -8.47
N LEU A 66 -5.64 5.29 -7.14
CA LEU A 66 -4.41 5.29 -6.35
C LEU A 66 -3.56 4.05 -6.66
N ILE A 67 -4.16 2.85 -6.70
CA ILE A 67 -3.45 1.63 -7.10
C ILE A 67 -2.91 1.74 -8.53
N ALA A 68 -3.68 2.25 -9.49
CA ALA A 68 -3.21 2.46 -10.86
C ALA A 68 -2.05 3.45 -10.96
N SER A 69 -2.04 4.52 -10.15
CA SER A 69 -0.89 5.44 -10.03
C SER A 69 0.37 4.70 -9.61
N MET A 70 0.24 3.79 -8.64
CA MET A 70 1.35 2.97 -8.16
C MET A 70 1.83 1.94 -9.17
N GLU A 71 0.94 1.37 -9.98
CA GLU A 71 1.32 0.49 -11.08
C GLU A 71 2.21 1.24 -12.08
N ALA A 72 1.83 2.48 -12.42
CA ALA A 72 2.66 3.34 -13.26
C ALA A 72 4.01 3.68 -12.61
N ALA A 73 4.02 3.98 -11.30
CA ALA A 73 5.25 4.24 -10.55
C ALA A 73 6.19 3.02 -10.48
N ALA A 74 5.65 1.80 -10.38
CA ALA A 74 6.43 0.57 -10.40
C ALA A 74 7.05 0.31 -11.77
N LEU A 75 6.27 0.45 -12.84
CA LEU A 75 6.77 0.29 -14.22
C LEU A 75 7.86 1.32 -14.56
N ALA A 76 7.69 2.58 -14.14
CA ALA A 76 8.69 3.63 -14.31
C ALA A 76 9.99 3.34 -13.53
N GLN A 77 9.91 2.53 -12.48
CA GLN A 77 11.06 2.09 -11.68
C GLN A 77 11.56 0.69 -12.07
N HIS A 78 11.11 0.14 -13.19
CA HIS A 78 11.44 -1.21 -13.67
C HIS A 78 11.16 -2.31 -12.63
N ARG A 79 10.05 -2.19 -11.90
CA ARG A 79 9.55 -3.21 -10.96
C ARG A 79 8.33 -3.88 -11.58
N ALA A 80 8.38 -5.19 -11.78
CA ALA A 80 7.28 -5.93 -12.38
C ALA A 80 6.25 -6.42 -11.34
N THR A 81 6.47 -6.21 -10.03
CA THR A 81 5.56 -6.74 -9.01
C THR A 81 5.17 -5.68 -7.98
N LEU A 82 3.88 -5.47 -7.75
CA LEU A 82 3.38 -4.78 -6.55
C LEU A 82 3.15 -5.78 -5.43
N ILE A 83 3.54 -5.42 -4.21
CA ILE A 83 3.24 -6.22 -3.01
C ILE A 83 2.61 -5.36 -1.92
N LEU A 84 1.81 -5.97 -1.05
CA LEU A 84 1.19 -5.31 0.10
C LEU A 84 1.01 -6.29 1.25
N ASN A 85 0.86 -5.75 2.47
CA ASN A 85 0.43 -6.51 3.64
C ASN A 85 -1.00 -6.09 3.96
N VAL A 86 -1.85 -7.05 4.30
CA VAL A 86 -3.22 -6.78 4.72
C VAL A 86 -3.60 -7.74 5.84
N ASN A 87 -4.13 -7.19 6.93
CA ASN A 87 -4.63 -7.98 8.05
C ASN A 87 -5.69 -8.98 7.57
N LYS A 88 -5.58 -10.24 8.02
CA LYS A 88 -6.47 -11.33 7.57
C LYS A 88 -7.94 -11.09 7.90
N HIS A 89 -8.25 -10.26 8.90
CA HIS A 89 -9.62 -9.89 9.25
C HIS A 89 -10.17 -8.70 8.45
N ASN A 90 -9.33 -8.02 7.65
CA ASN A 90 -9.77 -6.91 6.81
C ASN A 90 -10.36 -7.39 5.48
N VAL A 91 -11.49 -8.10 5.58
CA VAL A 91 -12.19 -8.72 4.44
C VAL A 91 -12.55 -7.69 3.35
N GLN A 92 -12.86 -6.45 3.74
CA GLN A 92 -13.18 -5.40 2.77
C GLN A 92 -11.97 -4.99 1.93
N ALA A 93 -10.81 -4.79 2.56
CA ALA A 93 -9.58 -4.44 1.85
C ALA A 93 -9.09 -5.61 0.99
N ILE A 94 -9.11 -6.85 1.51
CA ILE A 94 -8.74 -8.05 0.75
C ILE A 94 -9.54 -8.13 -0.55
N ARG A 95 -10.87 -8.04 -0.47
CA ARG A 95 -11.73 -8.03 -1.67
C ARG A 95 -11.43 -6.86 -2.61
N ALA A 96 -11.03 -5.70 -2.08
CA ALA A 96 -10.63 -4.57 -2.90
C ALA A 96 -9.33 -4.86 -3.65
N TYR A 97 -8.34 -5.47 -3.02
CA TYR A 97 -7.09 -5.85 -3.65
C TYR A 97 -7.28 -6.97 -4.68
N GLU A 98 -8.07 -8.00 -4.37
CA GLU A 98 -8.43 -9.07 -5.31
C GLU A 98 -9.08 -8.51 -6.59
N ARG A 99 -10.04 -7.58 -6.45
CA ARG A 99 -10.65 -6.89 -7.60
C ARG A 99 -9.67 -6.05 -8.43
N ASN A 100 -8.53 -5.65 -7.85
CA ASN A 100 -7.46 -4.96 -8.56
C ASN A 100 -6.38 -5.90 -9.08
N GLY A 101 -6.57 -7.23 -8.98
CA GLY A 101 -5.66 -8.23 -9.55
C GLY A 101 -4.55 -8.69 -8.60
N PHE A 102 -4.62 -8.36 -7.31
CA PHE A 102 -3.73 -8.93 -6.31
C PHE A 102 -4.19 -10.34 -5.92
N LEU A 103 -3.23 -11.22 -5.70
CA LEU A 103 -3.46 -12.58 -5.20
C LEU A 103 -2.69 -12.76 -3.88
N VAL A 104 -3.21 -13.60 -2.99
CA VAL A 104 -2.46 -13.99 -1.78
C VAL A 104 -1.21 -14.74 -2.21
N ARG A 105 -0.05 -14.23 -1.82
CA ARG A 105 1.24 -14.89 -2.03
C ARG A 105 1.60 -15.81 -0.86
N GLU A 106 1.41 -15.31 0.35
CA GLU A 106 1.77 -16.02 1.59
C GLU A 106 0.99 -15.45 2.78
N ALA A 107 0.89 -16.27 3.82
CA ALA A 107 0.33 -15.88 5.11
C ALA A 107 1.49 -15.69 6.10
N VAL A 108 1.51 -14.55 6.80
CA VAL A 108 2.60 -14.18 7.69
C VAL A 108 2.04 -13.79 9.06
N VAL A 109 2.69 -14.26 10.12
CA VAL A 109 2.43 -13.82 11.50
C VAL A 109 3.72 -13.23 12.03
N VAL A 110 3.72 -11.93 12.33
CA VAL A 110 4.90 -11.22 12.85
C VAL A 110 4.62 -10.75 14.26
N ASP A 111 5.46 -11.14 15.22
CA ASP A 111 5.45 -10.53 16.56
C ASP A 111 5.95 -9.08 16.46
N ILE A 112 5.10 -8.14 16.88
CA ILE A 112 5.41 -6.70 16.85
C ILE A 112 5.66 -6.13 18.26
N GLY A 113 5.87 -7.02 19.24
CA GLY A 113 6.17 -6.73 20.62
C GLY A 113 4.94 -6.48 21.48
N SER A 114 5.15 -6.46 22.79
CA SER A 114 4.12 -6.17 23.80
C SER A 114 2.89 -7.10 23.74
N GLY A 115 3.07 -8.35 23.26
CA GLY A 115 1.99 -9.33 23.14
C GLY A 115 1.08 -9.14 21.92
N PHE A 116 1.44 -8.24 20.99
CA PHE A 116 0.70 -8.05 19.75
C PHE A 116 1.37 -8.78 18.58
N VAL A 117 0.53 -9.33 17.70
CA VAL A 117 0.96 -9.93 16.44
C VAL A 117 0.28 -9.25 15.26
N MET A 118 1.02 -9.14 14.17
CA MET A 118 0.50 -8.77 12.87
C MET A 118 0.21 -10.05 12.10
N ASP A 119 -1.06 -10.46 12.08
CA ASP A 119 -1.55 -11.64 11.37
C ASP A 119 -2.11 -11.22 10.00
N ASP A 120 -1.27 -11.30 8.99
CA ASP A 120 -1.47 -10.67 7.69
C ASP A 120 -1.35 -11.68 6.53
N TYR A 121 -1.97 -11.33 5.41
CA TYR A 121 -1.57 -11.84 4.11
C TYR A 121 -0.56 -10.87 3.48
N VAL A 122 0.47 -11.43 2.85
CA VAL A 122 1.18 -10.72 1.80
C VAL A 122 0.45 -11.01 0.49
N MET A 123 -0.05 -9.96 -0.16
CA MET A 123 -0.66 -10.08 -1.48
C MET A 123 0.26 -9.47 -2.54
N ALA A 124 0.28 -10.05 -3.73
CA ALA A 124 1.11 -9.63 -4.84
C ALA A 124 0.31 -9.49 -6.13
N LYS A 125 0.70 -8.53 -6.97
CA LYS A 125 0.20 -8.35 -8.33
C LYS A 125 1.39 -8.24 -9.28
N ARG A 126 1.47 -9.15 -10.24
CA ARG A 126 2.41 -9.06 -11.37
C ARG A 126 1.87 -8.03 -12.37
N LEU A 127 2.72 -7.09 -12.75
CA LEU A 127 2.51 -6.12 -13.80
C LEU A 127 3.04 -6.72 -15.11
N ALA A 128 2.29 -6.54 -16.20
CA ALA A 128 2.63 -7.06 -17.52
C ALA A 128 3.66 -6.17 -18.23
#